data_AF-A0A7C6LX39-F1
#
_entry.id   AF-A0A7C6LX39-F1
#
_cell.length_a   1.000
_cell.length_b   1.000
_cell.length_c   1.000
_cell.angle_alpha   90.00
_cell.angle_beta   90.00
_cell.angle_gamma   90.00
#
_symmetry.space_group_name_H-M   'P 1'
#
loop_
_entity.id
_entity.type
_entity.pdbx_description
1 polymer ?
#
loop_
_entity_poly.entity_id
_entity_poly.type
_entity_poly.pdbx_seq_one_letter_code
_entity_poly.pdbx_strand_id
1 'polypeptide(L)'
;MRLFGRRSKGSDSPPPAAWYAAPDRLGFFRYWDGSQWTDQYRPVQRASTPEQPEGTSRSGLPESLWSAVRPGSLASEVRDAARRGLDRVMRTERAPELKPVKPWARASVWQNVVGESHYREAFLRIVQETRARRGEYGTDIDGVSALVIAEPRNEYDPNAVAVFVLGHKVGYLPRDAAALYSAPLQDLADRGEALAVEARVWVAPVDDTEMGGSVSLMLPPAQGVQSFNDLPGVPCQVIPQGGAIQVTGEDQHMDVLGKYVGDGERHLAVTLHVVEEQKTERSKPYDCVEVRLDGHRVGVLTRAMSEKMVDVVQYISDRGKLPVCRAVLKGSSLRAEVVLFVAKSHEVSQRWLDAVDSGEDCAE
;
A
#
# COMPACT_ATOMS: atom_id res chain seq x y z
N MET A 1 -7.39 20.02 58.34
CA MET A 1 -7.91 18.64 58.25
C MET A 1 -8.63 18.48 56.91
N ARG A 2 -7.88 18.14 55.85
CA ARG A 2 -8.41 17.83 54.52
C ARG A 2 -7.83 16.49 54.09
N LEU A 3 -8.71 15.54 53.86
CA LEU A 3 -8.42 14.14 53.55
C LEU A 3 -7.81 14.05 52.14
N PHE A 4 -6.56 13.57 52.06
CA PHE A 4 -5.95 13.11 50.83
C PHE A 4 -6.63 11.79 50.41
N GLY A 5 -7.42 11.84 49.34
CA GLY A 5 -7.95 10.64 48.70
C GLY A 5 -6.82 9.83 48.04
N ARG A 6 -6.45 8.72 48.68
CA ARG A 6 -5.67 7.63 48.08
C ARG A 6 -6.32 7.22 46.76
N ARG A 7 -5.63 7.42 45.63
CA ARG A 7 -5.87 6.60 44.43
C ARG A 7 -5.58 5.16 44.80
N SER A 8 -6.59 4.29 44.69
CA SER A 8 -6.39 2.85 44.66
C SER A 8 -5.47 2.53 43.48
N LYS A 9 -4.22 2.19 43.76
CA LYS A 9 -3.42 1.37 42.83
C LYS A 9 -4.18 0.06 42.71
N GLY A 10 -4.84 -0.15 41.57
CA GLY A 10 -5.23 -1.49 41.16
C GLY A 10 -3.99 -2.36 41.22
N SER A 11 -4.04 -3.39 42.05
CA SER A 11 -3.06 -4.45 42.04
C SER A 11 -3.23 -5.22 40.75
N ASP A 12 -2.58 -4.78 39.67
CA ASP A 12 -2.29 -5.66 38.55
C ASP A 12 -1.24 -6.65 39.05
N SER A 13 -1.72 -7.77 39.57
CA SER A 13 -0.89 -8.97 39.66
C SER A 13 -0.34 -9.23 38.26
N PRO A 14 0.97 -9.46 38.10
CA PRO A 14 1.53 -9.74 36.79
C PRO A 14 0.80 -10.94 36.17
N PRO A 15 0.56 -10.91 34.85
CA PRO A 15 -0.12 -12.00 34.18
C PRO A 15 0.59 -13.32 34.47
N PRO A 16 -0.16 -14.42 34.70
CA PRO A 16 0.45 -15.73 34.95
C PRO A 16 1.29 -16.17 33.75
N ALA A 17 2.26 -17.05 34.00
CA ALA A 17 3.10 -17.61 32.96
C ALA A 17 2.24 -18.30 31.89
N ALA A 18 2.22 -17.75 30.68
CA ALA A 18 1.37 -18.21 29.59
C ALA A 18 1.82 -17.61 28.25
N TRP A 19 1.15 -18.04 27.19
CA TRP A 19 1.33 -17.50 25.84
C TRP A 19 0.41 -16.30 25.63
N TYR A 20 0.98 -15.17 25.22
CA TYR A 20 0.29 -13.91 24.97
C TYR A 20 0.65 -13.36 23.59
N ALA A 21 -0.20 -12.54 23.00
CA ALA A 21 0.08 -11.97 21.68
C ALA A 21 1.42 -11.24 21.69
N ALA A 22 2.31 -11.57 20.75
CA ALA A 22 3.65 -11.03 20.69
C ALA A 22 3.58 -9.54 20.30
N PRO A 23 3.96 -8.61 21.19
CA PRO A 23 3.86 -7.17 20.93
C PRO A 23 4.87 -6.70 19.86
N ASP A 24 5.92 -7.47 19.64
CA ASP A 24 7.02 -7.23 18.72
C ASP A 24 6.92 -8.05 17.41
N ARG A 25 6.04 -9.05 17.36
CA ARG A 25 5.88 -9.92 16.18
C ARG A 25 4.41 -10.28 15.94
N LEU A 26 3.71 -9.44 15.18
CA LEU A 26 2.30 -9.64 14.83
C LEU A 26 2.06 -11.01 14.17
N GLY A 27 0.99 -11.71 14.59
CA GLY A 27 0.66 -13.07 14.12
C GLY A 27 1.27 -14.20 14.95
N PHE A 28 2.07 -13.88 15.97
CA PHE A 28 2.67 -14.84 16.89
C PHE A 28 2.17 -14.60 18.32
N PHE A 29 2.13 -15.67 19.11
CA PHE A 29 2.19 -15.61 20.56
C PHE A 29 3.65 -15.67 21.01
N ARG A 30 4.00 -14.89 22.04
CA ARG A 30 5.27 -14.96 22.77
C ARG A 30 4.99 -15.52 24.17
N TYR A 31 5.90 -16.30 24.72
CA TYR A 31 5.72 -16.87 26.06
C TYR A 31 6.24 -15.92 27.15
N TRP A 32 5.36 -15.60 28.10
CA TRP A 32 5.67 -14.89 29.35
C TRP A 32 5.87 -15.91 30.45
N ASP A 33 6.99 -15.84 31.19
CA ASP A 33 7.33 -16.83 32.23
C ASP A 33 6.81 -16.48 33.64
N GLY A 34 6.06 -15.39 33.76
CA GLY A 34 5.59 -14.85 35.05
C GLY A 34 6.43 -13.67 35.56
N SER A 35 7.61 -13.44 34.98
CA SER A 35 8.53 -12.35 35.35
C SER A 35 9.07 -11.56 34.15
N GLN A 36 9.27 -12.22 33.00
CA GLN A 36 9.77 -11.61 31.77
C GLN A 36 9.28 -12.35 30.52
N TRP A 37 9.42 -11.70 29.37
CA TRP A 37 9.19 -12.32 28.07
C TRP A 37 10.38 -13.18 27.66
N THR A 38 10.12 -14.42 27.25
CA THR A 38 11.14 -15.35 26.75
C THR A 38 11.34 -15.22 25.24
N ASP A 39 12.35 -15.86 24.67
CA ASP A 39 12.56 -15.90 23.21
C ASP A 39 11.73 -16.98 22.51
N GLN A 40 10.74 -17.56 23.20
CA GLN A 40 9.86 -18.57 22.64
C GLN A 40 8.66 -17.92 21.96
N TYR A 41 8.49 -18.23 20.67
CA TYR A 41 7.37 -17.77 19.84
C TYR A 41 6.60 -18.97 19.27
N ARG A 42 5.29 -18.82 19.10
CA ARG A 42 4.46 -19.76 18.35
C ARG A 42 3.43 -19.01 17.51
N PRO A 43 3.06 -19.49 16.31
CA PRO A 43 2.03 -18.85 15.51
C PRO A 43 0.66 -18.93 16.20
N VAL A 44 -0.21 -17.94 15.95
CA VAL A 44 -1.60 -17.99 16.41
C VAL A 44 -2.35 -19.09 15.62
N GLN A 45 -2.47 -20.29 16.18
CA GLN A 45 -3.31 -21.35 15.62
C GLN A 45 -4.79 -21.06 15.90
N ARG A 46 -5.66 -21.19 14.90
CA ARG A 46 -7.11 -21.21 15.12
C ARG A 46 -7.52 -22.49 15.83
N ALA A 47 -8.50 -22.38 16.73
CA ALA A 47 -9.08 -23.48 17.49
C ALA A 47 -9.72 -24.53 16.56
N SER A 48 -9.35 -25.79 16.77
CA SER A 48 -9.94 -26.97 16.13
C SER A 48 -11.34 -27.25 16.71
N THR A 49 -12.32 -27.53 15.84
CA THR A 49 -13.63 -28.13 16.20
C THR A 49 -13.65 -29.57 15.65
N PRO A 50 -14.29 -30.55 16.32
CA PRO A 50 -13.71 -31.89 16.50
C PRO A 50 -14.01 -32.91 15.40
N GLU A 51 -13.13 -33.92 15.39
CA GLU A 51 -13.11 -35.23 14.73
C GLU A 51 -14.39 -35.72 14.02
N GLN A 52 -14.21 -36.12 12.74
CA GLN A 52 -14.98 -37.16 12.07
C GLN A 52 -14.09 -37.92 11.05
N PRO A 53 -14.44 -39.16 10.70
CA PRO A 53 -13.55 -40.31 10.80
C PRO A 53 -12.76 -40.63 9.51
N GLU A 54 -11.73 -41.46 9.73
CA GLU A 54 -10.88 -42.09 8.74
C GLU A 54 -11.66 -42.70 7.56
N GLY A 55 -11.13 -42.46 6.36
CA GLY A 55 -11.39 -43.32 5.21
C GLY A 55 -11.92 -42.60 3.98
N THR A 56 -11.05 -41.92 3.23
CA THR A 56 -10.88 -42.20 1.79
C THR A 56 -9.66 -41.45 1.25
N SER A 57 -8.63 -42.23 0.92
CA SER A 57 -7.51 -41.78 0.09
C SER A 57 -8.03 -41.35 -1.28
N ARG A 58 -7.75 -40.11 -1.72
CA ARG A 58 -7.73 -39.76 -3.15
C ARG A 58 -6.65 -38.73 -3.48
N SER A 59 -5.88 -39.11 -4.49
CA SER A 59 -4.89 -38.37 -5.30
C SER A 59 -3.64 -37.86 -4.58
N GLY A 60 -2.62 -38.70 -4.59
CA GLY A 60 -1.24 -38.32 -4.27
C GLY A 60 -0.53 -37.65 -5.45
N LEU A 61 0.40 -36.77 -5.11
CA LEU A 61 1.56 -36.48 -5.95
C LEU A 61 2.72 -37.36 -5.46
N PRO A 62 3.48 -38.01 -6.36
CA PRO A 62 4.53 -38.93 -5.96
C PRO A 62 5.76 -38.20 -5.43
N GLU A 63 6.38 -38.80 -4.41
CA GLU A 63 7.58 -38.34 -3.69
C GLU A 63 8.79 -38.00 -4.59
N SER A 64 8.78 -38.51 -5.82
CA SER A 64 9.73 -38.22 -6.88
C SER A 64 9.78 -36.75 -7.33
N LEU A 65 8.74 -35.94 -7.06
CA LEU A 65 8.74 -34.52 -7.40
C LEU A 65 9.60 -33.68 -6.44
N TRP A 66 9.90 -34.19 -5.23
CA TRP A 66 10.72 -33.48 -4.25
C TRP A 66 12.21 -33.86 -4.30
N SER A 67 12.57 -35.01 -4.90
CA SER A 67 13.96 -35.53 -4.89
C SER A 67 14.82 -35.23 -6.12
N ALA A 68 14.31 -34.52 -7.14
CA ALA A 68 15.04 -34.25 -8.38
C ALA A 68 15.64 -32.83 -8.45
N VAL A 69 16.50 -32.47 -7.50
CA VAL A 69 17.48 -31.38 -7.66
C VAL A 69 18.85 -31.89 -7.23
N ARG A 70 19.48 -32.70 -8.09
CA ARG A 70 20.94 -32.88 -8.12
C ARG A 70 21.50 -32.18 -9.36
N PRO A 71 22.61 -31.42 -9.25
CA PRO A 71 23.09 -30.63 -10.38
C PRO A 71 23.88 -31.52 -11.35
N GLY A 72 23.52 -31.46 -12.64
CA GLY A 72 24.29 -32.12 -13.70
C GLY A 72 23.54 -32.24 -15.04
N SER A 73 23.65 -31.19 -15.87
CA SER A 73 23.56 -31.19 -17.34
C SER A 73 22.29 -31.66 -18.10
N LEU A 74 21.29 -32.29 -17.48
CA LEU A 74 20.03 -32.72 -18.17
C LEU A 74 18.83 -31.77 -17.94
N ALA A 75 19.07 -30.59 -17.40
CA ALA A 75 18.08 -29.95 -16.54
C ALA A 75 17.16 -28.90 -17.21
N SER A 76 17.39 -28.35 -18.41
CA SER A 76 16.46 -27.33 -18.96
C SER A 76 15.14 -27.94 -19.44
N GLU A 77 15.19 -28.91 -20.34
CA GLU A 77 13.99 -29.48 -20.97
C GLU A 77 13.11 -30.24 -19.99
N VAL A 78 13.70 -30.96 -19.04
CA VAL A 78 12.98 -31.65 -17.95
C VAL A 78 12.39 -30.65 -16.97
N ARG A 79 13.10 -29.54 -16.65
CA ARG A 79 12.52 -28.45 -15.85
C ARG A 79 11.38 -27.74 -16.59
N ASP A 80 11.50 -27.55 -17.89
CA ASP A 80 10.48 -26.89 -18.70
C ASP A 80 9.26 -27.81 -18.91
N ALA A 81 9.47 -29.11 -19.09
CA ALA A 81 8.39 -30.10 -19.15
C ALA A 81 7.70 -30.28 -17.78
N ALA A 82 8.46 -30.30 -16.69
CA ALA A 82 7.92 -30.31 -15.33
C ALA A 82 7.17 -29.01 -15.01
N ARG A 83 7.69 -27.85 -15.44
CA ARG A 83 7.02 -26.55 -15.35
C ARG A 83 5.69 -26.56 -16.12
N ARG A 84 5.70 -26.97 -17.39
CA ARG A 84 4.47 -27.12 -18.21
C ARG A 84 3.48 -28.13 -17.63
N GLY A 85 3.97 -29.22 -17.03
CA GLY A 85 3.15 -30.21 -16.33
C GLY A 85 2.50 -29.63 -15.07
N LEU A 86 3.27 -28.88 -14.27
CA LEU A 86 2.78 -28.18 -13.08
C LEU A 86 1.82 -27.04 -13.45
N ASP A 87 2.05 -26.34 -14.56
CA ASP A 87 1.14 -25.32 -15.15
C ASP A 87 -0.22 -25.88 -15.48
N ARG A 88 -0.27 -27.15 -15.89
CA ARG A 88 -1.53 -27.83 -16.21
C ARG A 88 -2.29 -28.29 -14.97
N VAL A 89 -1.59 -28.59 -13.87
CA VAL A 89 -2.17 -29.14 -12.63
C VAL A 89 -2.51 -28.04 -11.60
N MET A 90 -1.68 -27.00 -11.50
CA MET A 90 -1.81 -25.90 -10.53
C MET A 90 -2.43 -24.67 -11.17
N ARG A 91 -3.69 -24.77 -11.61
CA ARG A 91 -4.45 -23.60 -12.09
C ARG A 91 -4.74 -22.68 -10.91
N THR A 92 -4.32 -21.43 -11.03
CA THR A 92 -4.61 -20.38 -10.06
C THR A 92 -5.51 -19.36 -10.73
N GLU A 93 -6.37 -18.71 -9.94
CA GLU A 93 -7.11 -17.55 -10.42
C GLU A 93 -6.11 -16.42 -10.72
N ARG A 94 -6.12 -15.93 -11.96
CA ARG A 94 -5.21 -14.89 -12.42
C ARG A 94 -5.85 -13.52 -12.28
N ALA A 95 -5.02 -12.52 -12.00
CA ALA A 95 -5.45 -11.13 -11.99
C ALA A 95 -6.02 -10.75 -13.37
N PRO A 96 -7.13 -10.00 -13.42
CA PRO A 96 -7.57 -9.32 -14.63
C PRO A 96 -6.46 -8.45 -15.24
N GLU A 97 -6.49 -8.26 -16.55
CA GLU A 97 -5.57 -7.37 -17.26
C GLU A 97 -5.95 -5.90 -17.01
N LEU A 98 -5.53 -5.38 -15.86
CA LEU A 98 -5.71 -3.98 -15.46
C LEU A 98 -4.34 -3.28 -15.38
N LYS A 99 -4.31 -1.99 -15.72
CA LYS A 99 -3.10 -1.16 -15.62
C LYS A 99 -2.78 -0.94 -14.14
N PRO A 100 -1.60 -1.35 -13.63
CA PRO A 100 -1.22 -1.08 -12.25
C PRO A 100 -0.99 0.41 -12.05
N VAL A 101 -1.62 0.98 -11.02
CA VAL A 101 -1.43 2.38 -10.60
C VAL A 101 -1.00 2.46 -9.15
N LYS A 102 -0.12 3.42 -8.85
CA LYS A 102 0.36 3.65 -7.50
C LYS A 102 -0.70 4.39 -6.67
N PRO A 103 -0.70 4.21 -5.34
CA PRO A 103 -1.59 4.98 -4.47
C PRO A 103 -1.31 6.47 -4.59
N TRP A 104 -2.37 7.28 -4.52
CA TRP A 104 -2.23 8.73 -4.52
C TRP A 104 -1.53 9.24 -3.25
N ALA A 105 -1.95 8.75 -2.09
CA ALA A 105 -1.32 8.99 -0.81
C ALA A 105 -0.19 7.99 -0.53
N ARG A 106 0.71 8.35 0.39
CA ARG A 106 1.73 7.41 0.86
C ARG A 106 1.08 6.23 1.60
N ALA A 107 1.44 5.02 1.22
CA ALA A 107 1.06 3.82 1.92
C ALA A 107 1.72 3.76 3.31
N SER A 108 0.93 3.46 4.35
CA SER A 108 1.36 3.65 5.74
C SER A 108 0.84 2.60 6.72
N VAL A 109 -0.12 1.77 6.32
CA VAL A 109 -0.76 0.78 7.19
C VAL A 109 -0.57 -0.61 6.63
N TRP A 110 -0.08 -1.53 7.46
CA TRP A 110 -0.10 -2.96 7.14
C TRP A 110 -1.49 -3.54 7.37
N GLN A 111 -2.06 -4.14 6.32
CA GLN A 111 -3.34 -4.82 6.33
C GLN A 111 -3.14 -6.30 6.03
N ASN A 112 -3.59 -7.17 6.94
CA ASN A 112 -3.57 -8.61 6.68
C ASN A 112 -4.66 -8.98 5.67
N VAL A 113 -4.34 -9.96 4.84
CA VAL A 113 -5.28 -10.63 3.93
C VAL A 113 -6.02 -11.72 4.72
N VAL A 114 -7.18 -12.14 4.20
CA VAL A 114 -7.95 -13.27 4.72
C VAL A 114 -8.34 -14.23 3.59
N GLY A 115 -8.59 -15.49 3.96
CA GLY A 115 -9.03 -16.53 3.02
C GLY A 115 -7.89 -17.17 2.25
N GLU A 116 -6.64 -16.96 2.68
CA GLU A 116 -5.43 -17.47 2.03
C GLU A 116 -5.39 -19.01 1.94
N SER A 117 -6.06 -19.69 2.88
CA SER A 117 -6.17 -21.15 2.90
C SER A 117 -6.85 -21.74 1.65
N HIS A 118 -7.61 -20.93 0.91
CA HIS A 118 -8.27 -21.33 -0.33
C HIS A 118 -7.37 -21.22 -1.58
N TYR A 119 -6.17 -20.64 -1.45
CA TYR A 119 -5.30 -20.29 -2.58
C TYR A 119 -3.89 -20.88 -2.45
N ARG A 120 -3.77 -22.12 -1.97
CA ARG A 120 -2.48 -22.77 -1.67
C ARG A 120 -1.57 -22.86 -2.90
N GLU A 121 -2.16 -23.14 -4.06
CA GLU A 121 -1.47 -23.22 -5.34
C GLU A 121 -0.85 -21.88 -5.75
N ALA A 122 -1.45 -20.75 -5.35
CA ALA A 122 -0.89 -19.42 -5.59
C ALA A 122 0.41 -19.20 -4.81
N PHE A 123 0.47 -19.62 -3.54
CA PHE A 123 1.68 -19.50 -2.73
C PHE A 123 2.83 -20.34 -3.27
N LEU A 124 2.53 -21.56 -3.73
CA LEU A 124 3.51 -22.41 -4.42
C LEU A 124 4.09 -21.71 -5.66
N ARG A 125 3.23 -21.04 -6.44
CA ARG A 125 3.65 -20.28 -7.63
C ARG A 125 4.54 -19.10 -7.27
N ILE A 126 4.14 -18.31 -6.29
CA ILE A 126 4.90 -17.13 -5.84
C ILE A 126 6.30 -17.53 -5.37
N VAL A 127 6.44 -18.61 -4.59
CA VAL A 127 7.75 -19.13 -4.16
C VAL A 127 8.61 -19.55 -5.36
N GLN A 128 8.02 -20.25 -6.34
CA GLN A 128 8.75 -20.69 -7.54
C GLN A 128 9.20 -19.51 -8.42
N GLU A 129 8.35 -18.51 -8.61
CA GLU A 129 8.62 -17.35 -9.46
C GLU A 129 9.66 -16.41 -8.84
N THR A 130 9.55 -16.16 -7.54
CA THR A 130 10.50 -15.32 -6.80
C THR A 130 11.84 -16.00 -6.58
N ARG A 131 11.89 -17.34 -6.66
CA ARG A 131 13.05 -18.16 -6.28
C ARG A 131 13.57 -17.81 -4.89
N ALA A 132 12.66 -17.43 -3.99
CA ALA A 132 12.99 -17.03 -2.65
C ALA A 132 13.69 -18.17 -1.90
N ARG A 133 14.69 -17.81 -1.08
CA ARG A 133 15.42 -18.80 -0.31
C ARG A 133 14.53 -19.31 0.82
N ARG A 134 14.41 -20.63 0.92
CA ARG A 134 13.74 -21.26 2.04
C ARG A 134 14.56 -21.03 3.31
N GLY A 135 13.98 -20.34 4.28
CA GLY A 135 14.52 -20.23 5.63
C GLY A 135 14.20 -21.47 6.46
N GLU A 136 14.68 -21.48 7.71
CA GLU A 136 14.52 -22.60 8.65
C GLU A 136 13.05 -22.88 8.98
N TYR A 137 12.22 -21.82 9.07
CA TYR A 137 10.81 -21.90 9.50
C TYR A 137 9.80 -21.57 8.39
N GLY A 138 10.26 -21.24 7.19
CA GLY A 138 9.41 -20.73 6.12
C GLY A 138 10.18 -19.88 5.13
N THR A 139 9.48 -19.33 4.15
CA THR A 139 10.02 -18.47 3.09
C THR A 139 9.39 -17.10 3.24
N ASP A 140 10.22 -16.11 3.53
CA ASP A 140 9.84 -14.69 3.56
C ASP A 140 10.11 -14.07 2.20
N ILE A 141 9.13 -13.32 1.69
CA ILE A 141 9.19 -12.62 0.42
C ILE A 141 8.65 -11.21 0.66
N ASP A 142 9.55 -10.26 0.77
CA ASP A 142 9.24 -8.85 0.99
C ASP A 142 9.29 -8.03 -0.30
N GLY A 143 8.60 -6.90 -0.32
CA GLY A 143 8.73 -5.92 -1.41
C GLY A 143 8.07 -6.35 -2.73
N VAL A 144 7.24 -7.38 -2.73
CA VAL A 144 6.59 -7.86 -3.96
C VAL A 144 5.36 -7.01 -4.29
N SER A 145 5.13 -6.76 -5.57
CA SER A 145 3.95 -6.02 -6.01
C SER A 145 2.70 -6.89 -5.91
N ALA A 146 1.65 -6.32 -5.33
CA ALA A 146 0.31 -6.87 -5.29
C ALA A 146 -0.70 -5.92 -5.92
N LEU A 147 -1.71 -6.48 -6.58
CA LEU A 147 -2.88 -5.77 -7.06
C LEU A 147 -4.06 -6.00 -6.13
N VAL A 148 -4.79 -4.93 -5.87
CA VAL A 148 -5.97 -4.93 -5.01
C VAL A 148 -7.16 -4.48 -5.86
N ILE A 149 -8.15 -5.35 -6.03
CA ILE A 149 -9.21 -5.21 -7.04
C ILE A 149 -10.58 -5.44 -6.40
N ALA A 150 -11.53 -4.54 -6.63
CA ALA A 150 -12.91 -4.71 -6.17
C ALA A 150 -13.65 -5.80 -6.97
N GLU A 151 -14.44 -6.62 -6.29
CA GLU A 151 -15.32 -7.63 -6.87
C GLU A 151 -16.78 -7.37 -6.47
N PRO A 152 -17.44 -6.33 -7.00
CA PRO A 152 -18.80 -5.93 -6.58
C PRO A 152 -19.88 -6.96 -6.93
N ARG A 153 -19.54 -7.92 -7.80
CA ARG A 153 -20.40 -9.03 -8.21
C ARG A 153 -20.13 -10.31 -7.42
N ASN A 154 -19.32 -10.24 -6.36
CA ASN A 154 -19.06 -11.39 -5.49
C ASN A 154 -20.35 -11.79 -4.76
N GLU A 155 -20.65 -13.09 -4.75
CA GLU A 155 -21.92 -13.62 -4.22
C GLU A 155 -22.05 -13.50 -2.68
N TYR A 156 -20.92 -13.40 -1.97
CA TYR A 156 -20.88 -13.42 -0.50
C TYR A 156 -20.73 -12.05 0.14
N ASP A 157 -20.17 -11.10 -0.59
CA ASP A 157 -19.94 -9.73 -0.13
C ASP A 157 -19.85 -8.75 -1.32
N PRO A 158 -20.80 -7.84 -1.51
CA PRO A 158 -20.73 -6.85 -2.58
C PRO A 158 -19.59 -5.84 -2.41
N ASN A 159 -18.95 -5.78 -1.23
CA ASN A 159 -17.75 -4.99 -1.00
C ASN A 159 -16.46 -5.81 -1.11
N ALA A 160 -16.51 -7.08 -1.55
CA ALA A 160 -15.33 -7.93 -1.63
C ALA A 160 -14.20 -7.26 -2.41
N VAL A 161 -12.99 -7.34 -1.86
CA VAL A 161 -11.78 -6.84 -2.52
C VAL A 161 -10.78 -7.98 -2.60
N ALA A 162 -10.52 -8.45 -3.80
CA ALA A 162 -9.57 -9.52 -4.08
C ALA A 162 -8.14 -9.01 -4.09
N VAL A 163 -7.22 -9.85 -3.63
CA VAL A 163 -5.79 -9.56 -3.56
C VAL A 163 -5.04 -10.52 -4.46
N PHE A 164 -4.20 -9.97 -5.34
CA PHE A 164 -3.37 -10.72 -6.26
C PHE A 164 -1.90 -10.39 -6.05
N VAL A 165 -1.05 -11.41 -5.86
CA VAL A 165 0.41 -11.24 -5.77
C VAL A 165 1.05 -11.90 -6.98
N LEU A 166 1.91 -11.17 -7.70
CA LEU A 166 2.49 -11.63 -8.97
C LEU A 166 1.43 -12.15 -9.98
N GLY A 167 0.24 -11.56 -9.93
CA GLY A 167 -0.90 -11.94 -10.77
C GLY A 167 -1.66 -13.20 -10.33
N HIS A 168 -1.37 -13.78 -9.17
CA HIS A 168 -2.12 -14.91 -8.62
C HIS A 168 -3.02 -14.45 -7.46
N LYS A 169 -4.30 -14.84 -7.47
CA LYS A 169 -5.21 -14.55 -6.37
C LYS A 169 -4.75 -15.30 -5.12
N VAL A 170 -4.57 -14.55 -4.04
CA VAL A 170 -4.06 -15.08 -2.76
C VAL A 170 -5.06 -14.94 -1.62
N GLY A 171 -6.14 -14.18 -1.81
CA GLY A 171 -7.13 -13.96 -0.77
C GLY A 171 -7.95 -12.69 -1.02
N TYR A 172 -8.52 -12.18 0.07
CA TYR A 172 -9.33 -10.97 0.09
C TYR A 172 -8.91 -10.03 1.22
N LEU A 173 -9.25 -8.75 1.11
CA LEU A 173 -9.26 -7.88 2.28
C LEU A 173 -10.33 -8.34 3.29
N PRO A 174 -10.08 -8.20 4.61
CA PRO A 174 -11.10 -8.37 5.64
C PRO A 174 -12.32 -7.47 5.38
N ARG A 175 -13.52 -7.92 5.77
CA ARG A 175 -14.79 -7.25 5.41
C ARG A 175 -14.85 -5.77 5.84
N ASP A 176 -14.30 -5.44 7.01
CA ASP A 176 -14.22 -4.09 7.54
C ASP A 176 -13.31 -3.19 6.70
N ALA A 177 -12.13 -3.68 6.31
CA ALA A 177 -11.27 -2.98 5.36
C ALA A 177 -11.94 -2.90 3.98
N ALA A 178 -12.46 -4.01 3.47
CA ALA A 178 -13.10 -4.10 2.16
C ALA A 178 -14.23 -3.06 2.00
N ALA A 179 -15.04 -2.84 3.04
CA ALA A 179 -16.08 -1.81 3.04
C ALA A 179 -15.55 -0.37 2.88
N LEU A 180 -14.31 -0.09 3.26
CA LEU A 180 -13.66 1.21 3.10
C LEU A 180 -13.02 1.38 1.71
N TYR A 181 -12.46 0.29 1.16
CA TYR A 181 -11.70 0.33 -0.11
C TYR A 181 -12.53 -0.03 -1.33
N SER A 182 -13.69 -0.70 -1.20
CA SER A 182 -14.45 -1.22 -2.34
C SER A 182 -14.81 -0.13 -3.36
N ALA A 183 -15.38 0.98 -2.91
CA ALA A 183 -15.78 2.09 -3.76
C ALA A 183 -14.61 2.74 -4.53
N PRO A 184 -13.53 3.23 -3.88
CA PRO A 184 -12.42 3.85 -4.61
C PRO A 184 -11.64 2.87 -5.51
N LEU A 185 -11.63 1.56 -5.18
CA LEU A 185 -11.03 0.54 -6.03
C LEU A 185 -11.92 0.15 -7.22
N GLN A 186 -13.25 0.17 -7.05
CA GLN A 186 -14.17 -0.04 -8.16
C GLN A 186 -14.02 1.05 -9.21
N ASP A 187 -13.87 2.29 -8.78
CA ASP A 187 -13.67 3.44 -9.66
C ASP A 187 -12.33 3.37 -10.44
N LEU A 188 -11.29 2.73 -9.87
CA LEU A 188 -10.08 2.36 -10.64
C LEU A 188 -10.39 1.28 -11.67
N ALA A 189 -11.05 0.20 -11.25
CA ALA A 189 -11.36 -0.93 -12.11
C ALA A 189 -12.22 -0.53 -13.32
N ASP A 190 -13.20 0.36 -13.13
CA ASP A 190 -14.06 0.90 -14.19
C ASP A 190 -13.27 1.71 -15.23
N ARG A 191 -12.10 2.27 -14.85
CA ARG A 191 -11.14 2.92 -15.75
C ARG A 191 -10.09 1.98 -16.34
N GLY A 192 -10.18 0.67 -16.06
CA GLY A 192 -9.20 -0.32 -16.50
C GLY A 192 -7.90 -0.31 -15.69
N GLU A 193 -7.93 0.24 -14.47
CA GLU A 193 -6.78 0.37 -13.58
C GLU A 193 -6.93 -0.50 -12.31
N ALA A 194 -5.82 -0.84 -11.67
CA ALA A 194 -5.81 -1.56 -10.40
C ALA A 194 -4.78 -0.96 -9.45
N LEU A 195 -5.14 -0.82 -8.17
CA LEU A 195 -4.22 -0.31 -7.17
C LEU A 195 -3.08 -1.33 -6.95
N ALA A 196 -1.86 -0.88 -7.23
CA ALA A 196 -0.64 -1.61 -6.98
C ALA A 196 -0.01 -1.17 -5.65
N VAL A 197 0.19 -2.12 -4.74
CA VAL A 197 0.79 -1.91 -3.42
C VAL A 197 1.91 -2.90 -3.15
N GLU A 198 2.72 -2.60 -2.14
CA GLU A 198 3.71 -3.54 -1.63
C GLU A 198 3.01 -4.62 -0.81
N ALA A 199 3.43 -5.86 -1.01
CA ALA A 199 3.03 -7.01 -0.21
C ALA A 199 4.24 -7.69 0.43
N ARG A 200 3.98 -8.26 1.61
CA ARG A 200 4.84 -9.24 2.27
C ARG A 200 4.14 -10.57 2.25
N VAL A 201 4.85 -11.58 1.81
CA VAL A 201 4.35 -12.95 1.72
C VAL A 201 5.22 -13.84 2.59
N TRP A 202 4.57 -14.57 3.48
CA TRP A 202 5.21 -15.63 4.25
C TRP A 202 4.60 -16.97 3.87
N VAL A 203 5.43 -17.95 3.52
CA VAL A 203 4.99 -19.30 3.17
C VAL A 203 5.69 -20.32 4.04
N ALA A 204 4.95 -21.18 4.72
CA ALA A 204 5.49 -22.18 5.61
C ALA A 204 4.72 -23.51 5.51
N PRO A 205 5.35 -24.65 5.83
CA PRO A 205 4.61 -25.88 6.05
C PRO A 205 3.62 -25.69 7.21
N VAL A 206 2.37 -26.08 6.96
CA VAL A 206 1.32 -26.17 7.98
C VAL A 206 1.42 -27.54 8.67
N ASP A 207 1.73 -28.57 7.89
CA ASP A 207 2.07 -29.92 8.34
C ASP A 207 3.10 -30.55 7.37
N ASP A 208 3.36 -31.85 7.52
CA ASP A 208 4.34 -32.59 6.70
C ASP A 208 3.98 -32.64 5.21
N THR A 209 2.71 -32.39 4.87
CA THR A 209 2.15 -32.52 3.53
C THR A 209 1.64 -31.21 2.95
N GLU A 210 1.29 -30.25 3.81
CA GLU A 210 0.64 -29.01 3.43
C GLU A 210 1.51 -27.78 3.66
N MET A 211 1.40 -26.82 2.75
CA MET A 211 1.89 -25.46 2.97
C MET A 211 0.74 -24.47 3.09
N GLY A 212 0.98 -23.44 3.90
CA GLY A 212 0.10 -22.31 4.14
C GLY A 212 0.84 -21.01 3.82
N GLY A 213 0.07 -20.01 3.41
CA GLY A 213 0.56 -18.67 3.12
C GLY A 213 -0.11 -17.64 4.00
N SER A 214 0.62 -16.60 4.34
CA SER A 214 0.11 -15.38 4.96
C SER A 214 0.55 -14.19 4.11
N VAL A 215 -0.36 -13.25 3.87
CA VAL A 215 -0.07 -12.04 3.11
C VAL A 215 -0.46 -10.81 3.92
N SER A 216 0.44 -9.83 3.95
CA SER A 216 0.14 -8.49 4.44
C SER A 216 0.42 -7.47 3.34
N LEU A 217 -0.44 -6.47 3.22
CA LEU A 217 -0.33 -5.39 2.23
C LEU A 217 0.00 -4.07 2.91
N MET A 218 0.87 -3.25 2.32
CA MET A 218 1.06 -1.87 2.74
C MET A 218 0.05 -0.98 2.01
N LEU A 219 -1.07 -0.67 2.65
CA LEU A 219 -2.15 0.13 2.06
C LEU A 219 -2.00 1.64 2.36
N PRO A 220 -2.41 2.52 1.43
CA PRO A 220 -2.66 3.93 1.74
C PRO A 220 -3.92 4.08 2.61
N PRO A 221 -4.17 5.23 3.24
CA PRO A 221 -5.51 5.56 3.71
C PRO A 221 -6.54 5.34 2.59
N ALA A 222 -7.75 4.87 2.90
CA ALA A 222 -8.77 4.56 1.89
C ALA A 222 -9.12 5.79 1.02
N GLN A 223 -9.25 6.96 1.64
CA GLN A 223 -9.43 8.25 0.98
C GLN A 223 -8.21 8.73 0.17
N GLY A 224 -7.08 8.01 0.27
CA GLY A 224 -5.82 8.27 -0.40
C GLY A 224 -5.47 7.23 -1.47
N VAL A 225 -6.38 6.32 -1.80
CA VAL A 225 -6.23 5.45 -2.98
C VAL A 225 -6.10 6.30 -4.24
N GLN A 226 -6.94 7.34 -4.36
CA GLN A 226 -6.94 8.28 -5.47
C GLN A 226 -6.96 9.73 -4.97
N SER A 227 -6.83 10.69 -5.90
CA SER A 227 -7.17 12.08 -5.64
C SER A 227 -8.67 12.23 -5.46
N PHE A 228 -9.09 13.11 -4.56
CA PHE A 228 -10.50 13.43 -4.34
C PHE A 228 -11.09 14.31 -5.45
N ASN A 229 -10.29 15.21 -6.03
CA ASN A 229 -10.65 15.99 -7.21
C ASN A 229 -10.01 15.40 -8.48
N ASP A 230 -10.62 15.69 -9.62
CA ASP A 230 -10.12 15.26 -10.92
C ASP A 230 -8.75 15.88 -11.22
N LEU A 231 -7.92 15.13 -11.94
CA LEU A 231 -6.70 15.70 -12.50
C LEU A 231 -7.07 16.71 -13.61
N PRO A 232 -6.21 17.71 -13.86
CA PRO A 232 -6.44 18.67 -14.94
C PRO A 232 -6.67 17.98 -16.29
N GLY A 233 -7.68 18.41 -17.04
CA GLY A 233 -7.97 17.89 -18.39
C GLY A 233 -6.98 18.32 -19.49
N VAL A 234 -5.80 18.82 -19.09
CA VAL A 234 -4.70 19.24 -19.95
C VAL A 234 -3.49 18.35 -19.69
N PRO A 235 -2.53 18.21 -20.63
CA PRO A 235 -1.30 17.47 -20.39
C PRO A 235 -0.65 17.92 -19.08
N CYS A 236 -0.49 16.99 -18.15
CA CYS A 236 0.02 17.28 -16.81
C CYS A 236 1.09 16.28 -16.40
N GLN A 237 1.97 16.69 -15.50
CA GLN A 237 2.98 15.81 -14.92
C GLN A 237 2.85 15.84 -13.41
N VAL A 238 2.61 14.67 -12.81
CA VAL A 238 2.62 14.56 -11.35
C VAL A 238 4.06 14.48 -10.87
N ILE A 239 4.46 15.41 -10.01
CA ILE A 239 5.78 15.45 -9.38
C ILE A 239 5.90 14.29 -8.36
N PRO A 240 7.06 13.62 -8.23
CA PRO A 240 7.25 12.54 -7.26
C PRO A 240 6.92 12.99 -5.85
N GLN A 241 6.50 12.03 -5.01
CA GLN A 241 6.28 12.30 -3.59
C GLN A 241 7.60 12.65 -2.91
N GLY A 242 7.55 13.62 -2.00
CA GLY A 242 8.68 14.01 -1.17
C GLY A 242 8.23 14.45 0.22
N GLY A 243 8.99 15.35 0.82
CA GLY A 243 8.68 15.88 2.15
C GLY A 243 7.39 16.69 2.18
N ALA A 244 6.82 16.81 3.39
CA ALA A 244 5.68 17.68 3.63
C ALA A 244 6.09 19.16 3.52
N ILE A 245 5.32 19.94 2.77
CA ILE A 245 5.50 21.38 2.59
C ILE A 245 4.18 22.09 2.90
N GLN A 246 4.18 22.95 3.91
CA GLN A 246 3.02 23.77 4.28
C GLN A 246 2.80 24.88 3.25
N VAL A 247 1.57 25.02 2.74
CA VAL A 247 1.15 26.16 1.94
C VAL A 247 0.95 27.36 2.87
N THR A 248 1.00 28.59 2.33
CA THR A 248 0.74 29.81 3.09
C THR A 248 -0.35 30.64 2.44
N GLY A 249 -1.13 31.34 3.27
CA GLY A 249 -2.23 32.19 2.82
C GLY A 249 -3.53 31.45 2.53
N GLU A 250 -3.66 30.18 2.95
CA GLU A 250 -4.87 29.37 2.72
C GLU A 250 -6.12 29.97 3.37
N ASP A 251 -5.95 30.71 4.47
CA ASP A 251 -7.03 31.41 5.19
C ASP A 251 -7.73 32.48 4.33
N GLN A 252 -7.04 33.03 3.33
CA GLN A 252 -7.57 34.01 2.39
C GLN A 252 -8.38 33.37 1.25
N HIS A 253 -8.37 32.04 1.15
CA HIS A 253 -8.94 31.27 0.05
C HIS A 253 -10.01 30.27 0.50
N MET A 254 -10.69 30.56 1.62
CA MET A 254 -11.76 29.72 2.16
C MET A 254 -13.01 29.65 1.28
N ASP A 255 -13.20 30.60 0.35
CA ASP A 255 -14.24 30.58 -0.68
C ASP A 255 -14.09 29.41 -1.67
N VAL A 256 -12.84 28.98 -1.91
CA VAL A 256 -12.49 27.80 -2.70
C VAL A 256 -12.39 26.58 -1.78
N LEU A 257 -11.52 26.65 -0.77
CA LEU A 257 -11.19 25.51 0.10
C LEU A 257 -12.40 24.98 0.86
N GLY A 258 -13.31 25.85 1.30
CA GLY A 258 -14.51 25.47 2.04
C GLY A 258 -15.42 24.48 1.30
N LYS A 259 -15.35 24.41 -0.03
CA LYS A 259 -16.11 23.45 -0.87
C LYS A 259 -15.55 22.03 -0.79
N TYR A 260 -14.26 21.91 -0.48
CA TYR A 260 -13.53 20.63 -0.42
C TYR A 260 -13.32 20.16 1.00
N VAL A 261 -13.57 20.98 2.02
CA VAL A 261 -13.44 20.51 3.39
C VAL A 261 -14.53 19.46 3.72
N GLY A 262 -14.20 18.51 4.58
CA GLY A 262 -15.14 17.52 5.13
C GLY A 262 -14.73 17.08 6.52
N ASP A 263 -15.38 16.04 7.02
CA ASP A 263 -15.16 15.52 8.39
C ASP A 263 -13.80 14.86 8.61
N GLY A 264 -12.97 14.74 7.56
CA GLY A 264 -11.66 14.13 7.61
C GLY A 264 -10.69 14.71 6.58
N GLU A 265 -9.49 14.14 6.55
CA GLU A 265 -8.45 14.52 5.60
C GLU A 265 -8.90 14.21 4.17
N ARG A 266 -8.64 15.12 3.23
CA ARG A 266 -8.83 14.87 1.81
C ARG A 266 -7.50 14.91 1.08
N HIS A 267 -7.25 13.91 0.26
CA HIS A 267 -6.10 13.90 -0.61
C HIS A 267 -6.49 14.53 -1.95
N LEU A 268 -5.75 15.54 -2.39
CA LEU A 268 -6.08 16.37 -3.55
C LEU A 268 -4.95 16.36 -4.58
N ALA A 269 -5.32 16.64 -5.82
CA ALA A 269 -4.45 17.08 -6.89
C ALA A 269 -4.48 18.60 -6.96
N VAL A 270 -3.34 19.23 -6.70
CA VAL A 270 -3.16 20.68 -6.87
C VAL A 270 -2.14 20.93 -7.97
N THR A 271 -2.22 22.10 -8.59
CA THR A 271 -1.30 22.51 -9.64
C THR A 271 -0.38 23.60 -9.12
N LEU A 272 0.88 23.58 -9.58
CA LEU A 272 1.91 24.53 -9.16
C LEU A 272 2.24 25.46 -10.32
N HIS A 273 2.32 26.75 -10.05
CA HIS A 273 2.57 27.79 -11.04
C HIS A 273 3.67 28.72 -10.52
N VAL A 274 4.67 29.01 -11.35
CA VAL A 274 5.64 30.07 -11.02
C VAL A 274 4.98 31.42 -11.33
N VAL A 275 4.90 32.29 -10.31
CA VAL A 275 4.36 33.64 -10.43
C VAL A 275 5.30 34.63 -9.79
N GLU A 276 5.32 35.87 -10.28
CA GLU A 276 6.10 36.94 -9.66
C GLU A 276 5.25 37.59 -8.55
N GLU A 277 5.77 37.56 -7.32
CA GLU A 277 5.13 38.18 -6.14
C GLU A 277 5.94 39.37 -5.64
N GLN A 278 5.24 40.38 -5.12
CA GLN A 278 5.84 41.58 -4.54
C GLN A 278 5.24 41.87 -3.16
N LYS A 279 6.01 41.65 -2.09
CA LYS A 279 5.50 41.78 -0.71
C LYS A 279 4.99 43.19 -0.37
N THR A 280 5.63 44.21 -0.94
CA THR A 280 5.23 45.62 -0.85
C THR A 280 5.67 46.30 -2.14
N GLU A 281 5.07 47.43 -2.51
CA GLU A 281 5.44 48.20 -3.71
C GLU A 281 6.94 48.57 -3.78
N ARG A 282 7.61 48.63 -2.62
CA ARG A 282 9.05 48.96 -2.51
C ARG A 282 9.97 47.75 -2.52
N SER A 283 9.44 46.54 -2.36
CA SER A 283 10.23 45.31 -2.31
C SER A 283 10.59 44.84 -3.71
N LYS A 284 11.77 44.27 -3.91
CA LYS A 284 12.09 43.61 -5.18
C LYS A 284 11.10 42.45 -5.40
N PRO A 285 10.48 42.34 -6.59
CA PRO A 285 9.69 41.17 -6.94
C PRO A 285 10.53 39.89 -6.88
N TYR A 286 9.87 38.77 -6.59
CA TYR A 286 10.53 37.46 -6.54
C TYR A 286 9.59 36.39 -7.09
N ASP A 287 10.17 35.39 -7.74
CA ASP A 287 9.43 34.22 -8.20
C ASP A 287 8.99 33.39 -6.99
N CYS A 288 7.70 33.11 -6.92
CA CYS A 288 7.12 32.22 -5.94
C CYS A 288 6.35 31.10 -6.65
N VAL A 289 6.14 30.01 -5.91
CA VAL A 289 5.26 28.93 -6.37
C VAL A 289 3.87 29.14 -5.80
N GLU A 290 2.93 29.46 -6.68
CA GLU A 290 1.51 29.54 -6.40
C GLU A 290 0.88 28.15 -6.49
N VAL A 291 0.00 27.85 -5.52
CA VAL A 291 -0.74 26.60 -5.45
C VAL A 291 -2.17 26.85 -5.89
N ARG A 292 -2.65 26.08 -6.87
CA ARG A 292 -4.03 26.15 -7.36
C ARG A 292 -4.77 24.83 -7.20
N LEU A 293 -6.00 24.90 -6.71
CA LEU A 293 -6.95 23.79 -6.68
C LEU A 293 -8.03 24.04 -7.73
N ASP A 294 -8.20 23.11 -8.67
CA ASP A 294 -9.16 23.21 -9.79
C ASP A 294 -9.11 24.58 -10.49
N GLY A 295 -7.89 25.06 -10.77
CA GLY A 295 -7.62 26.32 -11.45
C GLY A 295 -7.68 27.59 -10.58
N HIS A 296 -8.09 27.48 -9.32
CA HIS A 296 -8.23 28.63 -8.41
C HIS A 296 -7.08 28.67 -7.41
N ARG A 297 -6.52 29.87 -7.17
CA ARG A 297 -5.46 30.07 -6.17
C ARG A 297 -5.95 29.70 -4.77
N VAL A 298 -5.17 28.88 -4.07
CA VAL A 298 -5.44 28.45 -2.69
C VAL A 298 -4.28 28.75 -1.74
N GLY A 299 -3.25 29.42 -2.23
CA GLY A 299 -2.12 29.90 -1.44
C GLY A 299 -0.82 29.92 -2.23
N VAL A 300 0.28 30.19 -1.54
CA VAL A 300 1.63 30.23 -2.10
C VAL A 300 2.60 29.50 -1.19
N LEU A 301 3.71 29.03 -1.74
CA LEU A 301 4.81 28.56 -0.92
C LEU A 301 5.62 29.73 -0.37
N THR A 302 6.18 29.57 0.83
CA THR A 302 7.13 30.55 1.37
C THR A 302 8.28 30.78 0.38
N ARG A 303 8.90 31.97 0.40
CA ARG A 303 10.03 32.29 -0.48
C ARG A 303 11.14 31.23 -0.46
N ALA A 304 11.57 30.82 0.73
CA ALA A 304 12.63 29.82 0.91
C ALA A 304 12.25 28.43 0.37
N MET A 305 10.96 28.11 0.29
CA MET A 305 10.50 26.85 -0.29
C MET A 305 10.26 26.96 -1.79
N SER A 306 9.78 28.11 -2.27
CA SER A 306 9.68 28.42 -3.70
C SER A 306 11.04 28.28 -4.38
N GLU A 307 12.10 28.83 -3.79
CA GLU A 307 13.48 28.70 -4.30
C GLU A 307 13.93 27.25 -4.49
N LYS A 308 13.33 26.28 -3.77
CA LYS A 308 13.65 24.84 -3.88
C LYS A 308 12.78 24.08 -4.88
N MET A 309 11.75 24.73 -5.43
CA MET A 309 10.72 24.14 -6.27
C MET A 309 10.63 24.77 -7.66
N VAL A 310 11.03 26.04 -7.82
CA VAL A 310 10.90 26.79 -9.09
C VAL A 310 11.49 26.01 -10.26
N ASP A 311 12.70 25.46 -10.12
CA ASP A 311 13.36 24.76 -11.24
C ASP A 311 12.55 23.56 -11.76
N VAL A 312 12.00 22.72 -10.87
CA VAL A 312 11.20 21.55 -11.29
C VAL A 312 9.83 21.96 -11.84
N VAL A 313 9.20 22.99 -11.28
CA VAL A 313 7.91 23.50 -11.76
C VAL A 313 8.09 24.11 -13.16
N GLN A 314 9.15 24.90 -13.36
CA GLN A 314 9.47 25.50 -14.64
C GLN A 314 9.88 24.43 -15.67
N TYR A 315 10.69 23.45 -15.29
CA TYR A 315 11.12 22.35 -16.14
C TYR A 315 9.93 21.62 -16.80
N ILE A 316 8.88 21.35 -16.02
CA ILE A 316 7.64 20.71 -16.51
C ILE A 316 6.84 21.69 -17.38
N SER A 317 6.71 22.94 -16.94
CA SER A 317 5.92 23.97 -17.62
C SER A 317 6.49 24.32 -19.00
N ASP A 318 7.82 24.40 -19.13
CA ASP A 318 8.54 24.65 -20.38
C ASP A 318 8.31 23.55 -21.43
N ARG A 319 7.88 22.36 -21.00
CA ARG A 319 7.51 21.23 -21.85
C ARG A 319 6.02 21.20 -22.19
N GLY A 320 5.29 22.28 -21.89
CA GLY A 320 3.86 22.38 -22.16
C GLY A 320 2.99 21.46 -21.30
N LYS A 321 3.54 20.95 -20.18
CA LYS A 321 2.81 20.13 -19.21
C LYS A 321 2.50 20.96 -17.96
N LEU A 322 1.36 20.71 -17.34
CA LEU A 322 0.98 21.35 -16.07
C LEU A 322 1.61 20.59 -14.87
N PRO A 323 2.39 21.25 -14.00
CA PRO A 323 2.94 20.62 -12.80
C PRO A 323 1.84 20.29 -11.80
N VAL A 324 1.65 19.01 -11.49
CA VAL A 324 0.67 18.51 -10.52
C VAL A 324 1.38 17.97 -9.29
N CYS A 325 0.83 18.28 -8.12
CA CYS A 325 1.33 17.91 -6.83
C CYS A 325 0.24 17.22 -6.01
N ARG A 326 0.64 16.24 -5.22
CA ARG A 326 -0.21 15.62 -4.20
C ARG A 326 -0.31 16.56 -3.00
N ALA A 327 -1.53 16.80 -2.54
CA ALA A 327 -1.77 17.60 -1.35
C ALA A 327 -2.72 16.87 -0.39
N VAL A 328 -2.66 17.25 0.89
CA VAL A 328 -3.65 16.89 1.90
C VAL A 328 -4.29 18.16 2.42
N LEU A 329 -5.60 18.20 2.35
CA LEU A 329 -6.44 19.23 2.95
C LEU A 329 -7.01 18.71 4.26
N LYS A 330 -6.82 19.48 5.33
CA LYS A 330 -7.46 19.25 6.63
C LYS A 330 -8.13 20.54 7.08
N GLY A 331 -9.27 20.44 7.76
CA GLY A 331 -9.91 21.62 8.32
C GLY A 331 -11.40 21.51 8.52
N SER A 332 -12.03 22.68 8.71
CA SER A 332 -13.47 22.89 8.74
C SER A 332 -13.84 24.03 7.78
N SER A 333 -15.13 24.35 7.65
CA SER A 333 -15.58 25.52 6.89
C SER A 333 -15.03 26.87 7.42
N LEU A 334 -14.47 26.89 8.63
CA LEU A 334 -13.90 28.09 9.25
C LEU A 334 -12.40 28.27 8.97
N ARG A 335 -11.67 27.16 8.83
CA ARG A 335 -10.22 27.16 8.64
C ARG A 335 -9.79 25.87 7.96
N ALA A 336 -8.94 26.01 6.96
CA ALA A 336 -8.33 24.92 6.23
C ALA A 336 -6.81 25.05 6.24
N GLU A 337 -6.13 23.91 6.18
CA GLU A 337 -4.69 23.78 6.05
C GLU A 337 -4.38 22.86 4.87
N VAL A 338 -3.51 23.32 3.98
CA VAL A 338 -3.08 22.54 2.81
C VAL A 338 -1.62 22.19 2.95
N VAL A 339 -1.31 20.90 2.88
CA VAL A 339 0.05 20.37 2.95
C VAL A 339 0.37 19.64 1.65
N LEU A 340 1.42 20.06 0.97
CA LEU A 340 1.94 19.40 -0.22
C LEU A 340 2.88 18.25 0.16
N PHE A 341 2.87 17.16 -0.61
CA PHE A 341 3.81 16.05 -0.50
C PHE A 341 4.55 15.89 -1.82
N VAL A 342 5.70 16.56 -1.93
CA VAL A 342 6.38 16.74 -3.21
C VAL A 342 7.90 16.74 -3.06
N ALA A 343 8.57 16.11 -4.02
CA ALA A 343 10.02 16.13 -4.14
C ALA A 343 10.48 17.52 -4.61
N LYS A 344 11.50 18.04 -3.94
CA LYS A 344 12.17 19.30 -4.32
C LYS A 344 13.05 19.10 -5.54
N SER A 345 13.48 20.19 -6.18
CA SER A 345 14.29 20.11 -7.42
C SER A 345 15.53 19.20 -7.30
N HIS A 346 16.18 19.16 -6.13
CA HIS A 346 17.37 18.31 -5.91
C HIS A 346 17.06 16.87 -5.46
N GLU A 347 15.80 16.56 -5.17
CA GLU A 347 15.33 15.24 -4.73
C GLU A 347 14.78 14.40 -5.90
N VAL A 348 14.50 15.05 -7.03
CA VAL A 348 14.02 14.41 -8.25
C VAL A 348 15.17 13.70 -8.97
N SER A 349 14.96 12.45 -9.40
CA SER A 349 15.98 11.66 -10.09
C SER A 349 16.11 12.03 -11.56
N GLN A 350 17.29 11.79 -12.14
CA GLN A 350 17.52 11.95 -13.59
C GLN A 350 16.58 11.07 -14.41
N ARG A 351 16.34 9.84 -13.95
CA ARG A 351 15.44 8.89 -14.63
C ARG A 351 14.03 9.45 -14.75
N TRP A 352 13.54 10.12 -13.71
CA TRP A 352 12.23 10.75 -13.76
C TRP A 352 12.23 11.93 -14.75
N LEU A 353 13.26 12.78 -14.71
CA LEU A 353 13.39 13.92 -15.63
C LEU A 353 13.37 13.48 -17.10
N ASP A 354 14.09 12.41 -17.43
CA ASP A 354 14.16 11.83 -18.78
C ASP A 354 12.80 11.31 -19.26
N ALA A 355 11.97 10.77 -18.35
CA ALA A 355 10.63 10.29 -18.70
C ALA A 355 9.61 11.42 -18.88
N VAL A 356 9.77 12.52 -18.14
CA VAL A 356 9.00 13.75 -18.42
C VAL A 356 9.28 14.23 -19.84
N ASP A 357 10.52 14.11 -20.33
CA ASP A 357 10.94 14.42 -21.69
C ASP A 357 10.36 13.46 -22.74
N SER A 358 10.39 12.15 -22.48
CA SER A 358 9.89 11.14 -23.43
C SER A 358 8.37 11.11 -23.55
N GLY A 359 7.65 11.77 -22.65
CA GLY A 359 6.19 11.71 -22.59
C GLY A 359 5.66 10.44 -21.92
N GLU A 360 6.53 9.66 -21.28
CA GLU A 360 6.17 8.44 -20.56
C GLU A 360 5.81 8.77 -19.10
N ASP A 361 4.73 8.16 -18.59
CA ASP A 361 4.43 8.19 -17.16
C ASP A 361 5.50 7.38 -16.40
N CYS A 362 6.48 8.08 -15.82
CA CYS A 362 7.52 7.40 -15.04
C CYS A 362 6.97 6.88 -13.71
N ALA A 363 7.00 5.56 -13.52
CA ALA A 363 6.81 4.93 -12.22
C ALA A 363 8.19 4.74 -11.55
N GLU A 364 8.52 5.60 -10.57
CA GLU A 364 9.63 5.36 -9.60
C GLU A 364 9.15 4.64 -8.35
#